data_AF-A0A077F982-F1
#
_entry.id   AF-A0A077F982-F1
#
_cell.length_a   1.000
_cell.length_b   1.000
_cell.length_c   1.000
_cell.angle_alpha   90.00
_cell.angle_beta   90.00
_cell.angle_gamma   90.00
#
_symmetry.space_group_name_H-M   'P 1'
#
loop_
_entity.id
_entity.type
_entity.pdbx_description
1 polymer ?
#
loop_
_entity_poly.entity_id
_entity_poly.type
_entity_poly.pdbx_seq_one_letter_code
_entity_poly.pdbx_strand_id
1 'polypeptide(L)'
;MAKNKGTPPKPRTEWVYGTTKDVVSELTIRFDPATGLFSIPQLDPTSVYNKVTHPRDTKEDKVVSSFPIGGNEFYLDDMWPQLVKNFDHLMAVDTNYYGDPGFRERHNGYAIGVCSSYIIKKKLSELEMPFSVEPHKAFLIATKSDNSVFEPIGWHLAITSLNHNLLKGKRLGIIVDHDLGKIPAFNNREESYFKNHLLPEHIKLLYGSSDKTGSIINSIFKHCDSAGKSVMDHMKKHGFYVPKNSRQIHLDDFIIHDVHITHNQHS
;
A
#
# COMPACT_ATOMS: atom_id res chain seq x y z
N MET A 1 10.26 37.62 -2.39
CA MET A 1 9.55 36.34 -2.58
C MET A 1 9.16 35.80 -1.22
N ALA A 2 7.86 35.83 -0.90
CA ALA A 2 7.35 35.35 0.39
C ALA A 2 7.40 33.82 0.43
N LYS A 3 8.06 33.26 1.45
CA LYS A 3 7.99 31.82 1.77
C LYS A 3 6.54 31.50 2.12
N ASN A 4 5.90 30.62 1.35
CA ASN A 4 4.62 30.02 1.73
C ASN A 4 4.80 29.36 3.10
N LYS A 5 4.22 29.98 4.14
CA LYS A 5 4.04 29.34 5.45
C LYS A 5 3.07 28.19 5.22
N GLY A 6 3.61 26.97 5.19
CA GLY A 6 2.81 25.76 5.05
C GLY A 6 1.70 25.74 6.09
N THR A 7 0.47 25.47 5.66
CA THR A 7 -0.67 25.26 6.56
C THR A 7 -0.28 24.25 7.64
N PRO A 8 -0.56 24.50 8.93
CA PRO A 8 -0.25 23.55 9.98
C PRO A 8 -0.83 22.17 9.64
N PRO A 9 -0.11 21.06 9.95
CA PRO A 9 -0.63 19.73 9.70
C PRO A 9 -1.98 19.58 10.39
N LYS A 10 -2.98 19.08 9.67
CA LYS A 10 -4.29 18.79 10.28
C LYS A 10 -4.09 17.80 11.44
N PRO A 11 -4.75 17.99 12.59
CA PRO A 11 -4.68 17.05 13.69
C PRO A 11 -5.12 15.67 13.21
N ARG A 12 -4.42 14.65 13.71
CA ARG A 12 -4.68 13.25 13.39
C ARG A 12 -5.22 12.57 14.64
N THR A 13 -6.13 11.64 14.43
CA THR A 13 -6.64 10.79 15.50
C THR A 13 -6.30 9.34 15.17
N GLU A 14 -5.74 8.65 16.16
CA GLU A 14 -5.40 7.25 16.08
C GLU A 14 -6.46 6.44 16.83
N TRP A 15 -6.85 5.32 16.22
CA TRP A 15 -7.86 4.43 16.74
C TRP A 15 -7.40 2.98 16.57
N VAL A 16 -7.78 2.13 17.51
CA VAL A 16 -7.73 0.68 17.37
C VAL A 16 -9.17 0.17 17.32
N TYR A 17 -9.47 -0.63 16.30
CA TYR A 17 -10.77 -1.26 16.10
C TYR A 17 -10.61 -2.77 16.21
N GLY A 18 -11.65 -3.44 16.68
CA GLY A 18 -11.76 -4.90 16.70
C GLY A 18 -13.17 -5.32 17.06
N THR A 19 -13.56 -6.52 16.65
CA THR A 19 -14.84 -7.16 16.97
C THR A 19 -14.60 -8.42 17.77
N THR A 20 -15.60 -8.88 18.52
CA THR A 20 -15.58 -10.19 19.16
C THR A 20 -16.07 -11.26 18.18
N LYS A 21 -15.69 -12.53 18.36
CA LYS A 21 -16.22 -13.62 17.52
C LYS A 21 -17.70 -13.87 17.79
N ASP A 22 -18.07 -13.82 19.07
CA ASP A 22 -19.43 -14.04 19.56
C ASP A 22 -19.95 -12.79 20.28
N VAL A 23 -21.25 -12.77 20.55
CA VAL A 23 -21.84 -11.73 21.41
C VAL A 23 -21.30 -11.90 22.84
N VAL A 24 -20.73 -10.83 23.39
CA VAL A 24 -20.24 -10.79 24.78
C VAL A 24 -21.04 -9.79 25.60
N SER A 25 -21.22 -10.07 26.89
CA SER A 25 -21.84 -9.14 27.84
C SER A 25 -20.85 -8.17 28.48
N GLU A 26 -19.55 -8.43 28.37
CA GLU A 26 -18.48 -7.63 28.95
C GLU A 26 -17.20 -7.65 28.11
N LEU A 27 -16.43 -6.56 28.20
CA LEU A 27 -15.08 -6.45 27.66
C LEU A 27 -14.12 -6.11 28.80
N THR A 28 -12.99 -6.81 28.86
CA THR A 28 -11.93 -6.51 29.83
C THR A 28 -10.81 -5.76 29.13
N ILE A 29 -10.53 -4.54 29.57
CA ILE A 29 -9.38 -3.77 29.10
C ILE A 29 -8.27 -3.93 30.14
N ARG A 30 -7.10 -4.40 29.70
CA ARG A 30 -5.89 -4.46 30.53
C ARG A 30 -4.87 -3.47 30.00
N PHE A 31 -4.16 -2.81 30.90
CA PHE A 31 -3.05 -1.93 30.60
C PHE A 31 -1.85 -2.36 31.41
N ASP A 32 -0.74 -2.64 30.74
CA ASP A 32 0.55 -2.87 31.39
C ASP A 32 1.34 -1.55 31.42
N PRO A 33 1.49 -0.90 32.60
CA PRO A 33 2.20 0.37 32.71
C PRO A 33 3.71 0.25 32.47
N ALA A 34 4.30 -0.96 32.57
CA ALA A 34 5.72 -1.16 32.34
C ALA A 34 6.07 -1.15 30.84
N THR A 35 5.17 -1.68 30.01
CA THR A 35 5.38 -1.80 28.56
C THR A 35 4.56 -0.80 27.75
N GLY A 36 3.52 -0.19 28.34
CA GLY A 36 2.55 0.65 27.63
C GLY A 36 1.54 -0.13 26.78
N LEU A 37 1.50 -1.46 26.93
CA LEU A 37 0.70 -2.36 26.11
C LEU A 37 -0.74 -2.45 26.65
N PHE A 38 -1.70 -2.26 25.75
CA PHE A 38 -3.11 -2.54 26.02
C PHE A 38 -3.45 -3.95 25.52
N SER A 39 -4.39 -4.61 26.20
CA SER A 39 -5.01 -5.82 25.66
C SER A 39 -6.50 -5.91 25.98
N ILE A 40 -7.25 -6.46 25.03
CA ILE A 40 -8.67 -6.79 25.19
C ILE A 40 -8.86 -8.26 24.80
N PRO A 41 -8.79 -9.20 25.75
CA PRO A 41 -8.73 -10.65 25.47
C PRO A 41 -9.91 -11.18 24.64
N GLN A 42 -11.07 -10.54 24.76
CA GLN A 42 -12.31 -10.95 24.09
C GLN A 42 -12.33 -10.61 22.58
N LEU A 43 -11.45 -9.73 22.10
CA LEU A 43 -11.39 -9.39 20.68
C LEU A 43 -10.99 -10.60 19.84
N ASP A 44 -11.62 -10.76 18.69
CA ASP A 44 -11.14 -11.65 17.65
C ASP A 44 -9.81 -11.10 17.11
N PRO A 45 -8.68 -11.81 17.29
CA PRO A 45 -7.36 -11.33 16.88
C PRO A 45 -7.25 -11.01 15.38
N THR A 46 -8.09 -11.61 14.54
CA THR A 46 -8.07 -11.38 13.08
C THR A 46 -8.85 -10.13 12.65
N SER A 47 -9.67 -9.58 13.54
CA SER A 47 -10.44 -8.36 13.31
C SER A 47 -9.72 -7.08 13.75
N VAL A 48 -8.60 -7.20 14.46
CA VAL A 48 -7.96 -6.04 15.11
C VAL A 48 -7.07 -5.29 14.13
N TYR A 49 -7.34 -4.00 13.95
CA TYR A 49 -6.57 -3.11 13.08
C TYR A 49 -6.44 -1.70 13.68
N ASN A 50 -5.35 -1.01 13.34
CA ASN A 50 -5.23 0.41 13.64
C ASN A 50 -5.84 1.24 12.50
N LYS A 51 -6.24 2.46 12.79
CA LYS A 51 -6.72 3.42 11.80
C LYS A 51 -6.33 4.82 12.23
N VAL A 52 -5.59 5.50 11.38
CA VAL A 52 -5.27 6.92 11.54
C VAL A 52 -6.22 7.71 10.66
N THR A 53 -6.91 8.69 11.23
CA THR A 53 -7.85 9.55 10.51
C THR A 53 -7.50 11.03 10.66
N HIS A 54 -8.08 11.86 9.79
CA HIS A 54 -8.16 13.30 10.03
C HIS A 54 -9.56 13.85 9.71
N PRO A 55 -10.03 14.88 10.44
CA PRO A 55 -11.36 15.44 10.25
C PRO A 55 -11.59 16.05 8.87
N ARG A 56 -12.83 15.90 8.37
CA ARG A 56 -13.35 16.59 7.18
C ARG A 56 -14.67 17.28 7.53
N ASP A 57 -14.84 18.50 7.03
CA ASP A 57 -15.98 19.35 7.43
C ASP A 57 -17.34 18.85 6.91
N THR A 58 -17.36 18.09 5.81
CA THR A 58 -18.59 17.73 5.07
C THR A 58 -18.71 16.25 4.75
N LYS A 59 -17.77 15.43 5.22
CA LYS A 59 -17.70 13.98 4.96
C LYS A 59 -17.19 13.28 6.20
N GLU A 60 -17.34 11.96 6.24
CA GLU A 60 -16.61 11.16 7.21
C GLU A 60 -15.11 11.47 7.19
N ASP A 61 -14.50 11.34 8.36
CA ASP A 61 -13.08 11.48 8.57
C ASP A 61 -12.28 10.72 7.51
N LYS A 62 -11.27 11.39 6.93
CA LYS A 62 -10.43 10.72 5.95
C LYS A 62 -9.54 9.71 6.66
N VAL A 63 -9.55 8.47 6.19
CA VAL A 63 -8.55 7.49 6.56
C VAL A 63 -7.21 7.85 5.91
N VAL A 64 -6.17 7.96 6.74
CA VAL A 64 -4.80 8.27 6.32
C VAL A 64 -4.00 6.98 6.16
N SER A 65 -4.14 6.06 7.11
CA SER A 65 -3.50 4.75 7.05
C SER A 65 -4.25 3.74 7.93
N SER A 66 -4.12 2.47 7.61
CA SER A 66 -4.64 1.37 8.42
C SER A 66 -3.83 0.10 8.18
N PHE A 67 -3.55 -0.66 9.24
CA PHE A 67 -2.87 -1.95 9.13
C PHE A 67 -3.37 -2.94 10.20
N PRO A 68 -3.28 -4.25 9.92
CA PRO A 68 -3.69 -5.27 10.88
C PRO A 68 -2.71 -5.36 12.06
N ILE A 69 -3.26 -5.45 13.27
CA ILE A 69 -2.49 -5.62 14.51
C ILE A 69 -2.14 -7.09 14.75
N GLY A 70 -2.95 -8.03 14.25
CA GLY A 70 -2.61 -9.46 14.27
C GLY A 70 -2.57 -10.05 15.69
N GLY A 71 -3.44 -9.58 16.58
CA GLY A 71 -3.45 -9.90 17.98
C GLY A 71 -4.50 -9.09 18.74
N ASN A 72 -4.67 -9.41 20.02
CA ASN A 72 -5.51 -8.65 20.95
C ASN A 72 -4.70 -7.67 21.84
N GLU A 73 -3.40 -7.53 21.55
CA GLU A 73 -2.45 -6.65 22.21
C GLU A 73 -2.03 -5.53 21.26
N PHE A 74 -2.03 -4.29 21.74
CA PHE A 74 -1.74 -3.12 20.92
C PHE A 74 -1.21 -1.94 21.75
N TYR A 75 -0.53 -1.04 21.07
CA TYR A 75 -0.16 0.28 21.59
C TYR A 75 -1.22 1.31 21.19
N LEU A 76 -1.31 2.44 21.90
CA LEU A 76 -2.19 3.56 21.53
C LEU A 76 -1.43 4.85 21.17
N ASP A 77 -0.23 5.05 21.74
CA ASP A 77 0.52 6.31 21.59
C ASP A 77 1.59 6.26 20.47
N ASP A 78 2.10 5.07 20.15
CA ASP A 78 3.07 4.86 19.08
C ASP A 78 2.83 3.51 18.39
N MET A 79 2.56 3.54 17.09
CA MET A 79 2.33 2.35 16.28
C MET A 79 3.60 1.71 15.74
N TRP A 80 4.75 2.38 15.83
CA TRP A 80 5.99 1.85 15.31
C TRP A 80 6.36 0.48 15.91
N PRO A 81 6.30 0.26 17.24
CA PRO A 81 6.51 -1.06 17.82
C PRO A 81 5.55 -2.11 17.27
N GLN A 82 4.30 -1.74 16.98
CA GLN A 82 3.30 -2.64 16.41
C GLN A 82 3.62 -3.03 14.96
N LEU A 83 4.06 -2.06 14.13
CA LEU A 83 4.52 -2.31 12.77
C LEU A 83 5.74 -3.24 12.75
N VAL A 84 6.74 -2.97 13.59
CA VAL A 84 7.96 -3.79 13.74
C VAL A 84 7.61 -5.19 14.26
N LYS A 85 6.64 -5.31 15.18
CA LYS A 85 6.14 -6.59 15.69
C LYS A 85 5.52 -7.41 14.57
N ASN A 86 4.84 -6.82 13.60
CA ASN A 86 4.06 -7.55 12.60
C ASN A 86 4.78 -7.75 11.25
N PHE A 87 5.71 -6.86 10.90
CA PHE A 87 6.32 -6.83 9.59
C PHE A 87 7.84 -6.77 9.70
N ASP A 88 8.51 -7.53 8.85
CA ASP A 88 9.95 -7.44 8.66
C ASP A 88 10.28 -6.40 7.58
N HIS A 89 9.44 -6.28 6.54
CA HIS A 89 9.64 -5.36 5.43
C HIS A 89 8.32 -4.68 5.05
N LEU A 90 8.43 -3.50 4.41
CA LEU A 90 7.31 -2.80 3.81
C LEU A 90 7.57 -2.57 2.32
N MET A 91 6.54 -2.77 1.52
CA MET A 91 6.49 -2.40 0.11
C MET A 91 5.28 -1.49 -0.10
N ALA A 92 5.37 -0.48 -0.97
CA ALA A 92 4.20 0.19 -1.50
C ALA A 92 4.00 -0.20 -2.96
N VAL A 93 2.74 -0.28 -3.38
CA VAL A 93 2.34 -0.50 -4.77
C VAL A 93 1.29 0.54 -5.10
N ASP A 94 1.56 1.35 -6.12
CA ASP A 94 0.64 2.36 -6.63
C ASP A 94 0.46 2.19 -8.14
N THR A 95 -0.72 2.59 -8.63
CA THR A 95 -1.06 2.52 -10.05
C THR A 95 -1.54 3.87 -10.55
N ASN A 96 -0.77 4.47 -11.46
CA ASN A 96 -1.16 5.72 -12.12
C ASN A 96 -1.76 5.44 -13.49
N TYR A 97 -2.73 6.25 -13.88
CA TYR A 97 -3.51 6.07 -15.11
C TYR A 97 -3.13 7.07 -16.18
N TYR A 98 -3.24 6.64 -17.43
CA TYR A 98 -3.32 7.56 -18.56
C TYR A 98 -4.75 8.10 -18.70
N GLY A 99 -4.87 9.41 -18.83
CA GLY A 99 -6.17 10.11 -18.83
C GLY A 99 -6.64 10.50 -17.43
N ASP A 100 -7.84 11.05 -17.35
CA ASP A 100 -8.46 11.39 -16.06
C ASP A 100 -8.99 10.13 -15.35
N PRO A 101 -8.92 10.03 -14.02
CA PRO A 101 -9.39 8.86 -13.25
C PRO A 101 -10.87 8.49 -13.46
N GLY A 102 -11.67 9.39 -14.05
CA GLY A 102 -13.08 9.16 -14.42
C GLY A 102 -13.32 9.01 -15.93
N PHE A 103 -12.33 9.28 -16.76
CA PHE A 103 -12.39 9.16 -18.22
C PHE A 103 -11.21 8.32 -18.69
N ARG A 104 -11.49 7.08 -19.06
CA ARG A 104 -10.49 6.17 -19.66
C ARG A 104 -10.10 6.71 -21.04
N GLU A 105 -9.27 7.75 -21.10
CA GLU A 105 -8.67 8.18 -22.34
C GLU A 105 -7.89 7.01 -22.91
N ARG A 106 -8.29 6.59 -24.10
CA ARG A 106 -7.67 5.46 -24.77
C ARG A 106 -6.58 5.95 -25.67
N HIS A 107 -5.39 5.38 -25.54
CA HIS A 107 -4.34 5.55 -26.53
C HIS A 107 -4.38 4.38 -27.50
N ASN A 108 -4.64 4.65 -28.79
CA ASN A 108 -4.78 3.63 -29.84
C ASN A 108 -5.74 2.49 -29.47
N GLY A 109 -6.84 2.83 -28.79
CA GLY A 109 -7.85 1.86 -28.35
C GLY A 109 -7.53 1.11 -27.06
N TYR A 110 -6.42 1.41 -26.37
CA TYR A 110 -6.07 0.80 -25.09
C TYR A 110 -6.22 1.79 -23.92
N ALA A 111 -6.79 1.31 -22.81
CA ALA A 111 -6.59 1.92 -21.51
C ALA A 111 -5.19 1.56 -20.99
N ILE A 112 -4.49 2.51 -20.38
CA ILE A 112 -3.10 2.35 -19.99
C ILE A 112 -2.91 2.76 -18.53
N GLY A 113 -2.23 1.91 -17.77
CA GLY A 113 -1.81 2.16 -16.40
C GLY A 113 -0.33 1.87 -16.21
N VAL A 114 0.30 2.55 -15.26
CA VAL A 114 1.65 2.27 -14.80
C VAL A 114 1.57 1.90 -13.33
N CYS A 115 1.81 0.63 -13.05
CA CYS A 115 2.00 0.17 -11.69
C CYS A 115 3.47 0.34 -11.32
N SER A 116 3.76 0.91 -10.15
CA SER A 116 5.12 0.98 -9.63
C SER A 116 5.17 0.51 -8.17
N SER A 117 6.29 -0.09 -7.80
CA SER A 117 6.48 -0.66 -6.48
C SER A 117 7.86 -0.34 -5.93
N TYR A 118 7.88 -0.03 -4.64
CA TYR A 118 9.06 0.38 -3.89
C TYR A 118 9.08 -0.34 -2.55
N ILE A 119 10.27 -0.73 -2.09
CA ILE A 119 10.44 -1.60 -0.93
C ILE A 119 11.52 -1.09 0.03
N ILE A 120 11.26 -1.24 1.32
CA ILE A 120 12.27 -1.16 2.38
C ILE A 120 12.84 -2.56 2.59
N LYS A 121 14.02 -2.83 2.01
CA LYS A 121 14.68 -4.15 2.11
C LYS A 121 15.37 -4.39 3.46
N LYS A 122 15.73 -3.33 4.19
CA LYS A 122 16.24 -3.48 5.57
C LYS A 122 15.08 -3.95 6.47
N LYS A 123 15.38 -4.76 7.47
CA LYS A 123 14.36 -5.20 8.43
C LYS A 123 13.86 -3.99 9.23
N LEU A 124 12.55 -3.88 9.47
CA LEU A 124 11.98 -2.74 10.20
C LEU A 124 12.59 -2.57 11.60
N SER A 125 12.88 -3.67 12.30
CA SER A 125 13.53 -3.64 13.63
C SER A 125 14.95 -3.07 13.62
N GLU A 126 15.58 -2.97 12.43
CA GLU A 126 16.94 -2.49 12.23
C GLU A 126 16.93 -1.15 11.47
N LEU A 127 15.76 -0.58 11.22
CA LEU A 127 15.61 0.61 10.40
C LEU A 127 16.11 1.84 11.15
N GLU A 128 17.04 2.57 10.54
CA GLU A 128 17.57 3.83 11.07
C GLU A 128 17.01 4.99 10.24
N MET A 129 16.80 6.14 10.88
CA MET A 129 16.34 7.35 10.20
C MET A 129 17.53 8.23 9.79
N PRO A 130 17.57 8.77 8.56
CA PRO A 130 16.64 8.51 7.45
C PRO A 130 16.87 7.11 6.83
N PHE A 131 15.79 6.46 6.39
CA PHE A 131 15.89 5.18 5.69
C PHE A 131 15.90 5.34 4.18
N SER A 132 16.43 4.32 3.50
CA SER A 132 16.36 4.18 2.05
C SER A 132 15.13 3.38 1.65
N VAL A 133 14.52 3.79 0.53
CA VAL A 133 13.48 3.05 -0.17
C VAL A 133 14.02 2.72 -1.55
N GLU A 134 13.96 1.45 -1.94
CA GLU A 134 14.52 0.98 -3.20
C GLU A 134 13.40 0.70 -4.22
N PRO A 135 13.60 1.01 -5.51
CA PRO A 135 12.69 0.56 -6.56
C PRO A 135 12.68 -0.97 -6.60
N HIS A 136 11.49 -1.57 -6.60
CA HIS A 136 11.31 -3.00 -6.81
C HIS A 136 11.02 -3.31 -8.28
N LYS A 137 9.85 -2.86 -8.77
CA LYS A 137 9.39 -3.09 -10.14
C LYS A 137 8.46 -1.97 -10.61
N ALA A 138 8.43 -1.74 -11.92
CA ALA A 138 7.35 -1.02 -12.58
C ALA A 138 6.83 -1.83 -13.77
N PHE A 139 5.53 -1.73 -13.99
CA PHE A 139 4.82 -2.41 -15.05
C PHE A 139 3.98 -1.41 -15.82
N LEU A 140 4.18 -1.36 -17.12
CA LEU A 140 3.24 -0.74 -18.03
C LEU A 140 2.17 -1.77 -18.36
N ILE A 141 0.92 -1.44 -18.10
CA ILE A 141 -0.24 -2.32 -18.27
C ILE A 141 -1.15 -1.67 -19.31
N ALA A 142 -1.54 -2.43 -20.33
CA ALA A 142 -2.48 -1.98 -21.35
C ALA A 142 -3.58 -3.01 -21.56
N THR A 143 -4.83 -2.56 -21.72
CA THR A 143 -5.97 -3.44 -22.02
C THR A 143 -6.96 -2.74 -22.93
N LYS A 144 -7.67 -3.53 -23.74
CA LYS A 144 -8.83 -3.04 -24.50
C LYS A 144 -10.13 -3.11 -23.70
N SER A 145 -10.18 -3.84 -22.60
CA SER A 145 -11.39 -4.04 -21.80
C SER A 145 -11.83 -2.76 -21.08
N ASP A 146 -13.12 -2.44 -21.15
CA ASP A 146 -13.77 -1.33 -20.45
C ASP A 146 -14.01 -1.61 -18.96
N ASN A 147 -13.90 -2.87 -18.52
CA ASN A 147 -14.19 -3.28 -17.14
C ASN A 147 -12.94 -3.54 -16.29
N SER A 148 -11.76 -3.40 -16.88
CA SER A 148 -10.51 -3.72 -16.17
C SER A 148 -10.19 -2.70 -15.09
N VAL A 149 -9.76 -3.20 -13.93
CA VAL A 149 -9.30 -2.44 -12.76
C VAL A 149 -7.81 -2.71 -12.63
N PHE A 150 -6.98 -1.66 -12.60
CA PHE A 150 -5.54 -1.84 -12.72
C PHE A 150 -4.84 -2.05 -11.36
N GLU A 151 -5.44 -1.63 -10.26
CA GLU A 151 -4.83 -1.78 -8.93
C GLU A 151 -4.63 -3.26 -8.55
N PRO A 152 -5.65 -4.15 -8.63
CA PRO A 152 -5.47 -5.56 -8.27
C PRO A 152 -4.42 -6.30 -9.11
N ILE A 153 -4.35 -5.99 -10.41
CA ILE A 153 -3.33 -6.57 -11.30
C ILE A 153 -1.94 -6.00 -11.01
N GLY A 154 -1.82 -4.71 -10.68
CA GLY A 154 -0.58 -4.10 -10.22
C GLY A 154 -0.05 -4.78 -8.96
N TRP A 155 -0.93 -5.03 -7.98
CA TRP A 155 -0.58 -5.78 -6.76
C TRP A 155 -0.12 -7.19 -7.08
N HIS A 156 -0.85 -7.89 -7.96
CA HIS A 156 -0.51 -9.25 -8.36
C HIS A 156 0.88 -9.33 -9.01
N LEU A 157 1.18 -8.40 -9.93
CA LEU A 157 2.47 -8.33 -10.61
C LEU A 157 3.61 -8.03 -9.63
N ALA A 158 3.41 -7.07 -8.71
CA ALA A 158 4.40 -6.77 -7.68
C ALA A 158 4.66 -7.95 -6.72
N ILE A 159 3.60 -8.64 -6.28
CA ILE A 159 3.70 -9.81 -5.40
C ILE A 159 4.42 -10.97 -6.10
N THR A 160 4.05 -11.26 -7.36
CA THR A 160 4.62 -12.38 -8.11
C THR A 160 6.03 -12.11 -8.65
N SER A 161 6.45 -10.83 -8.74
CA SER A 161 7.82 -10.46 -9.08
C SER A 161 8.80 -10.51 -7.90
N LEU A 162 8.30 -10.70 -6.68
CA LEU A 162 9.15 -10.86 -5.51
C LEU A 162 10.10 -12.03 -5.71
N ASN A 163 11.40 -11.77 -5.64
CA ASN A 163 12.38 -12.84 -5.63
C ASN A 163 12.20 -13.63 -4.32
N HIS A 164 11.69 -14.86 -4.45
CA HIS A 164 11.40 -15.74 -3.33
C HIS A 164 12.57 -15.92 -2.37
N ASN A 165 13.83 -15.71 -2.78
CA ASN A 165 14.98 -15.84 -1.90
C ASN A 165 15.21 -14.63 -0.99
N LEU A 166 14.86 -13.41 -1.43
CA LEU A 166 15.14 -12.19 -0.66
C LEU A 166 14.16 -12.01 0.51
N LEU A 167 12.91 -12.43 0.34
CA LEU A 167 11.85 -12.29 1.34
C LEU A 167 11.32 -13.65 1.84
N LYS A 168 12.05 -14.75 1.59
CA LYS A 168 11.61 -16.09 2.00
C LYS A 168 11.39 -16.15 3.50
N GLY A 169 10.17 -16.50 3.91
CA GLY A 169 9.81 -16.62 5.32
C GLY A 169 9.85 -15.29 6.09
N LYS A 170 9.85 -14.15 5.40
CA LYS A 170 9.75 -12.82 6.00
C LYS A 170 8.33 -12.31 5.91
N ARG A 171 7.91 -11.54 6.91
CA ARG A 171 6.57 -10.93 6.97
C ARG A 171 6.60 -9.61 6.21
N LEU A 172 5.85 -9.53 5.12
CA LEU A 172 5.81 -8.36 4.25
C LEU A 172 4.48 -7.62 4.41
N GLY A 173 4.55 -6.34 4.75
CA GLY A 173 3.42 -5.43 4.60
C GLY A 173 3.44 -4.79 3.21
N ILE A 174 2.36 -4.92 2.44
CA ILE A 174 2.19 -4.24 1.15
C ILE A 174 1.17 -3.12 1.33
N ILE A 175 1.61 -1.90 1.10
CA ILE A 175 0.81 -0.70 1.23
C ILE A 175 0.14 -0.41 -0.10
N VAL A 176 -1.19 -0.25 -0.05
CA VAL A 176 -2.07 0.06 -1.19
C VAL A 176 -3.02 1.20 -0.80
N ASP A 177 -3.53 1.94 -1.78
CA ASP A 177 -4.41 3.10 -1.58
C ASP A 177 -5.85 2.86 -2.05
N HIS A 178 -6.13 1.65 -2.54
CA HIS A 178 -7.43 1.20 -3.05
C HIS A 178 -8.03 0.08 -2.18
N ASP A 179 -9.34 -0.13 -2.30
CA ASP A 179 -10.12 -1.19 -1.62
C ASP A 179 -9.96 -1.28 -0.10
N LEU A 180 -9.85 -0.15 0.62
CA LEU A 180 -9.75 -0.13 2.09
C LEU A 180 -10.76 -1.08 2.79
N GLY A 181 -12.01 -1.10 2.31
CA GLY A 181 -13.07 -1.94 2.89
C GLY A 181 -12.88 -3.46 2.68
N LYS A 182 -12.10 -3.88 1.69
CA LYS A 182 -11.86 -5.31 1.39
C LYS A 182 -10.54 -5.84 1.95
N ILE A 183 -9.62 -4.96 2.33
CA ILE A 183 -8.31 -5.34 2.88
C ILE A 183 -8.42 -6.39 4.01
N PRO A 184 -9.36 -6.31 4.97
CA PRO A 184 -9.53 -7.36 5.98
C PRO A 184 -9.82 -8.74 5.38
N ALA A 185 -10.78 -8.83 4.46
CA ALA A 185 -11.15 -10.10 3.80
C ALA A 185 -9.98 -10.67 2.96
N PHE A 186 -9.24 -9.81 2.27
CA PHE A 186 -8.02 -10.20 1.53
C PHE A 186 -6.94 -10.73 2.49
N ASN A 187 -6.70 -10.04 3.61
CA ASN A 187 -5.72 -10.42 4.61
C ASN A 187 -6.07 -11.74 5.31
N ASN A 188 -7.35 -12.00 5.52
CA ASN A 188 -7.84 -13.24 6.12
C ASN A 188 -8.01 -14.38 5.11
N ARG A 189 -7.73 -14.13 3.82
CA ARG A 189 -7.88 -15.10 2.71
C ARG A 189 -9.33 -15.60 2.56
N GLU A 190 -10.29 -14.76 2.94
CA GLU A 190 -11.72 -14.99 2.76
C GLU A 190 -12.17 -14.59 1.34
N GLU A 191 -11.54 -13.55 0.79
CA GLU A 191 -11.74 -13.09 -0.59
C GLU A 191 -10.41 -13.10 -1.35
N SER A 192 -10.45 -13.41 -2.64
CA SER A 192 -9.29 -13.29 -3.53
C SER A 192 -9.01 -11.84 -3.83
N TYR A 193 -7.75 -11.40 -3.67
CA TYR A 193 -7.37 -10.02 -3.99
C TYR A 193 -7.30 -9.79 -5.50
N PHE A 194 -7.03 -10.85 -6.27
CA PHE A 194 -7.00 -10.80 -7.73
C PHE A 194 -7.51 -12.13 -8.30
N LYS A 195 -8.68 -12.10 -8.96
CA LYS A 195 -9.31 -13.28 -9.58
C LYS A 195 -9.44 -14.45 -8.59
N ASN A 196 -8.72 -15.54 -8.81
CA ASN A 196 -8.68 -16.74 -7.97
C ASN A 196 -7.41 -16.82 -7.09
N HIS A 197 -6.67 -15.72 -6.96
CA HIS A 197 -5.48 -15.63 -6.13
C HIS A 197 -5.80 -15.06 -4.75
N LEU A 198 -5.60 -15.89 -3.74
CA LEU A 198 -5.55 -15.47 -2.33
C LEU A 198 -4.19 -14.87 -2.00
N LEU A 199 -4.16 -14.01 -0.99
CA LEU A 199 -2.92 -13.40 -0.52
C LEU A 199 -2.01 -14.46 0.13
N PRO A 200 -0.70 -14.50 -0.17
CA PRO A 200 0.21 -15.42 0.52
C PRO A 200 0.23 -15.19 2.03
N GLU A 201 0.43 -16.24 2.84
CA GLU A 201 0.25 -16.14 4.29
C GLU A 201 1.18 -15.15 5.01
N HIS A 202 2.38 -14.98 4.46
CA HIS A 202 3.42 -14.09 4.98
C HIS A 202 3.27 -12.64 4.49
N ILE A 203 2.25 -12.35 3.68
CA ILE A 203 1.95 -11.03 3.15
C ILE A 203 0.66 -10.52 3.77
N LYS A 204 0.63 -9.23 4.13
CA LYS A 204 -0.60 -8.52 4.48
C LYS A 204 -0.66 -7.20 3.72
N LEU A 205 -1.86 -6.84 3.28
CA LEU A 205 -2.16 -5.52 2.76
C LEU A 205 -2.37 -4.53 3.91
N LEU A 206 -1.82 -3.33 3.72
CA LEU A 206 -1.96 -2.16 4.56
C LEU A 206 -2.56 -1.07 3.69
N TYR A 207 -3.42 -0.24 4.28
CA TYR A 207 -3.90 0.96 3.62
C TYR A 207 -2.99 2.14 3.91
N GLY A 208 -2.69 2.94 2.90
CA GLY A 208 -2.16 4.28 3.05
C GLY A 208 -2.75 5.22 2.02
N SER A 209 -3.01 6.46 2.43
CA SER A 209 -3.43 7.52 1.51
C SER A 209 -2.25 8.41 1.17
N SER A 210 -2.14 8.80 -0.09
CA SER A 210 -1.19 9.81 -0.59
C SER A 210 -1.37 11.20 0.06
N ASP A 211 -2.47 11.44 0.79
CA ASP A 211 -2.74 12.68 1.51
C ASP A 211 -1.78 12.88 2.72
N LYS A 212 -0.66 13.54 2.42
CA LYS A 212 0.25 14.27 3.32
C LYS A 212 1.12 13.45 4.28
N THR A 213 2.32 14.01 4.48
CA THR A 213 3.46 13.54 5.29
C THR A 213 3.10 13.21 6.73
N GLY A 214 3.69 12.15 7.28
CA GLY A 214 3.73 11.94 8.74
C GLY A 214 3.77 10.49 9.21
N SER A 215 3.66 9.50 8.31
CA SER A 215 3.88 8.08 8.63
C SER A 215 4.88 7.45 7.64
N ILE A 216 5.56 6.40 8.07
CA ILE A 216 6.42 5.60 7.19
C ILE A 216 5.62 5.04 6.01
N ILE A 217 4.38 4.63 6.26
CA ILE A 217 3.42 4.13 5.25
C ILE A 217 3.25 5.14 4.10
N ASN A 218 3.02 6.42 4.43
CA ASN A 218 2.81 7.45 3.40
C ASN A 218 4.11 7.90 2.73
N SER A 219 5.26 7.70 3.38
CA SER A 219 6.55 8.13 2.83
C SER A 219 6.98 7.30 1.62
N ILE A 220 6.67 6.00 1.62
CA ILE A 220 7.03 5.07 0.54
C ILE A 220 6.19 5.38 -0.72
N PHE A 221 4.92 5.76 -0.56
CA PHE A 221 4.03 6.09 -1.68
C PHE A 221 4.56 7.19 -2.60
N LYS A 222 5.21 8.21 -2.04
CA LYS A 222 5.76 9.32 -2.84
C LYS A 222 6.75 8.84 -3.90
N HIS A 223 7.47 7.74 -3.63
CA HIS A 223 8.37 7.15 -4.59
C HIS A 223 7.61 6.48 -5.74
N CYS A 224 6.50 5.81 -5.44
CA CYS A 224 5.64 5.19 -6.44
C CYS A 224 4.97 6.26 -7.32
N ASP A 225 4.33 7.28 -6.71
CA ASP A 225 3.73 8.41 -7.42
C ASP A 225 4.72 9.08 -8.39
N SER A 226 5.94 9.33 -7.91
CA SER A 226 7.00 9.95 -8.71
C SER A 226 7.42 9.07 -9.89
N ALA A 227 7.60 7.77 -9.65
CA ALA A 227 8.00 6.82 -10.68
C ALA A 227 6.92 6.65 -11.76
N GLY A 228 5.67 6.39 -11.36
CA GLY A 228 4.59 6.19 -12.31
C GLY A 228 4.29 7.45 -13.11
N LYS A 229 4.36 8.64 -12.49
CA LYS A 229 4.29 9.92 -13.22
C LYS A 229 5.44 10.08 -14.20
N SER A 230 6.68 9.79 -13.79
CA SER A 230 7.85 9.91 -14.67
C SER A 230 7.74 9.01 -15.91
N VAL A 231 7.31 7.76 -15.72
CA VAL A 231 7.03 6.84 -16.85
C VAL A 231 5.92 7.41 -17.74
N MET A 232 4.81 7.86 -17.14
CA MET A 232 3.68 8.40 -17.90
C MET A 232 4.06 9.65 -18.71
N ASP A 233 4.81 10.58 -18.10
CA ASP A 233 5.27 11.81 -18.75
C ASP A 233 6.27 11.50 -19.88
N HIS A 234 7.15 10.50 -19.68
CA HIS A 234 8.04 10.02 -20.74
C HIS A 234 7.24 9.47 -21.94
N MET A 235 6.22 8.66 -21.69
CA MET A 235 5.34 8.12 -22.73
C MET A 235 4.53 9.20 -23.46
N LYS A 236 4.01 10.20 -22.72
CA LYS A 236 3.32 11.35 -23.33
C LYS A 236 4.26 12.15 -24.26
N LYS A 237 5.51 12.34 -23.84
CA LYS A 237 6.49 13.14 -24.59
C LYS A 237 7.04 12.43 -25.82
N HIS A 238 7.29 11.13 -25.73
CA HIS A 238 7.98 10.35 -26.77
C HIS A 238 7.05 9.43 -27.56
N GLY A 239 5.75 9.43 -27.26
CA GLY A 239 4.77 8.48 -27.76
C GLY A 239 4.72 7.21 -26.90
N PHE A 240 3.58 6.51 -26.93
CA PHE A 240 3.45 5.22 -26.26
C PHE A 240 4.23 4.17 -27.04
N TYR A 241 5.51 4.09 -26.73
CA TYR A 241 6.42 3.09 -27.25
C TYR A 241 6.85 2.17 -26.12
N VAL A 242 6.63 0.88 -26.35
CA VAL A 242 7.15 -0.18 -25.50
C VAL A 242 8.61 -0.42 -25.88
N PRO A 243 9.57 -0.37 -24.94
CA PRO A 243 10.95 -0.71 -25.22
C PRO A 243 11.08 -2.11 -25.82
N LYS A 244 11.83 -2.25 -26.93
CA LYS A 244 12.12 -3.55 -27.59
C LYS A 244 12.70 -4.62 -26.66
N ASN A 245 13.36 -4.21 -25.57
CA ASN A 245 13.97 -5.11 -24.59
C ASN A 245 13.09 -5.33 -23.34
N SER A 246 11.85 -4.85 -23.33
CA SER A 246 10.92 -5.15 -22.24
C SER A 246 10.46 -6.61 -22.34
N ARG A 247 10.36 -7.28 -21.19
CA ARG A 247 9.72 -8.59 -21.14
C ARG A 247 8.22 -8.38 -21.23
N GLN A 248 7.62 -8.84 -22.32
CA GLN A 248 6.17 -8.87 -22.47
C GLN A 248 5.59 -10.03 -21.66
N ILE A 249 4.60 -9.73 -20.83
CA ILE A 249 3.83 -10.69 -20.07
C ILE A 249 2.38 -10.58 -20.59
N HIS A 250 1.82 -11.72 -20.98
CA HIS A 250 0.41 -11.81 -21.29
C HIS A 250 -0.31 -12.41 -20.08
N LEU A 251 -1.22 -11.63 -19.50
CA LEU A 251 -2.09 -12.09 -18.43
C LEU A 251 -3.51 -11.74 -18.85
N ASP A 252 -4.24 -12.74 -19.33
CA ASP A 252 -5.60 -12.59 -19.86
C ASP A 252 -5.71 -11.53 -20.98
N ASP A 253 -6.53 -10.50 -20.78
CA ASP A 253 -6.75 -9.40 -21.71
C ASP A 253 -5.70 -8.27 -21.60
N PHE A 254 -4.71 -8.43 -20.71
CA PHE A 254 -3.68 -7.44 -20.47
C PHE A 254 -2.41 -7.73 -21.26
N ILE A 255 -1.88 -6.66 -21.84
CA ILE A 255 -0.53 -6.58 -22.37
C ILE A 255 0.31 -5.86 -21.32
N ILE A 256 1.30 -6.55 -20.76
CA ILE A 256 2.12 -6.03 -19.66
C ILE A 256 3.58 -5.98 -20.10
N HIS A 257 4.25 -4.89 -19.77
CA HIS A 257 5.68 -4.73 -19.99
C HIS A 257 6.39 -4.41 -18.68
N ASP A 258 7.35 -5.25 -18.31
CA ASP A 258 8.30 -4.97 -17.22
C ASP A 258 9.23 -3.83 -17.65
N VAL A 259 9.13 -2.69 -16.96
CA VAL A 259 9.91 -1.48 -17.25
C VAL A 259 10.85 -1.18 -16.09
N HIS A 260 12.09 -0.82 -16.43
CA HIS A 260 13.11 -0.52 -15.44
C HIS A 260 12.98 0.92 -14.94
N ILE A 261 12.88 1.09 -13.62
CA ILE A 261 12.94 2.40 -12.98
C ILE A 261 14.41 2.78 -12.79
N THR A 262 14.92 3.71 -13.60
CA THR A 262 16.25 4.31 -13.39
C THR A 262 16.10 5.63 -12.64
N HIS A 263 16.68 5.74 -11.45
CA HIS A 263 16.82 7.05 -10.80
C HIS A 263 18.02 7.73 -11.43
N ASN A 264 17.81 8.86 -12.11
CA ASN A 264 18.94 9.71 -12.46
C ASN A 264 19.55 10.19 -11.15
N GLN A 265 20.77 9.76 -10.86
CA GLN A 265 21.55 10.26 -9.73
C GLN A 265 22.04 11.68 -10.03
N HIS A 266 21.14 12.64 -10.20
CA HIS A 266 21.46 14.06 -10.29
C HIS A 266 20.32 14.90 -9.74
N SER A 267 20.42 15.21 -8.44
CA SER A 267 19.96 16.45 -7.82
C SER A 267 20.54 16.55 -6.42
#